data_AF-A0A5D2QQJ4-F1
#
_entry.id   AF-A0A5D2QQJ4-F1
#
_cell.length_a   1.000
_cell.length_b   1.000
_cell.length_c   1.000
_cell.angle_alpha   90.00
_cell.angle_beta   90.00
_cell.angle_gamma   90.00
#
_symmetry.space_group_name_H-M   'P 1'
#
loop_
_entity.id
_entity.type
_entity.pdbx_description
1 polymer ?
#
loop_
_entity_poly.entity_id
_entity_poly.type
_entity_poly.pdbx_seq_one_letter_code
_entity_poly.pdbx_strand_id
1 'polypeptide(L)'
;MKKEQTMKYSSSSSASSSYYYYFFKERCLNKGRLPPFFMSFLLLTVIFILFILYSTTPLTPIPNQALSRNLRLPVIKPPPNLPRKGKPIIFHPPLEGYDDGISKCDLSKGHWIPDLHGSLYTNSSCTTIPDSKNCFHHGRSDRDFLNWRWKPDQCNLPRFDPKAFLDFVKGKTLGFVGDSVARNHMESLLCLLSKVETPEDEYKDSEDRKRIWYFPKHDFTLMILWSRYLVSAEERMVNGSGSGNFNLHLHKIDEWSKDLPLLDYVIISAAHWFFRPIFIHNSTGIVGCVYCNTPNVKDYGVGFTLKLAFRSALNHINNCKTCKVRVTLVRTFSPAHFEEGAWNTGGRCNRTSPLGESEINLGTTEWELRSMQMEEIEKANIKGAKVGRRFGALDITRAMLMRPDGHPNEFWGNKWMKGYNDCVHWCLPGPVDVWNDFMMAVLRREASFVS
;
A
#
# COMPACT_ATOMS: atom_id res chain seq x y z
N MET A 1 -70.53 13.57 -18.49
CA MET A 1 -70.06 14.23 -17.25
C MET A 1 -68.55 14.42 -17.36
N LYS A 2 -68.10 15.64 -17.67
CA LYS A 2 -66.71 16.06 -17.64
C LYS A 2 -66.42 16.69 -16.28
N LYS A 3 -65.28 16.40 -15.67
CA LYS A 3 -64.68 17.27 -14.65
C LYS A 3 -63.18 17.36 -14.86
N GLU A 4 -62.74 18.61 -14.93
CA GLU A 4 -61.37 19.09 -15.01
C GLU A 4 -60.60 18.79 -13.72
N GLN A 5 -59.27 18.67 -13.85
CA GLN A 5 -58.37 18.85 -12.72
C GLN A 5 -57.16 19.69 -13.16
N THR A 6 -56.98 20.79 -12.43
CA THR A 6 -56.07 21.91 -12.66
C THR A 6 -54.67 21.60 -12.15
N MET A 7 -53.66 21.97 -12.94
CA MET A 7 -52.24 21.91 -12.62
C MET A 7 -51.80 23.27 -12.06
N LYS A 8 -51.14 23.30 -10.89
CA LYS A 8 -50.51 24.51 -10.32
C LYS A 8 -48.99 24.38 -10.31
N TYR A 9 -48.33 25.35 -10.93
CA TYR A 9 -46.90 25.65 -10.84
C TYR A 9 -46.55 26.30 -9.49
N SER A 10 -45.33 26.05 -8.99
CA SER A 10 -44.67 26.90 -7.99
C SER A 10 -43.17 26.95 -8.26
N SER A 11 -42.68 28.17 -8.38
CA SER A 11 -41.32 28.65 -8.65
C SER A 11 -40.36 28.44 -7.48
N SER A 12 -39.09 28.11 -7.76
CA SER A 12 -37.98 28.27 -6.81
C SER A 12 -37.10 29.45 -7.20
N SER A 13 -36.88 30.34 -6.23
CA SER A 13 -36.10 31.57 -6.33
C SER A 13 -34.69 31.38 -5.78
N SER A 14 -33.76 32.13 -6.37
CA SER A 14 -32.36 32.32 -6.00
C SER A 14 -32.16 33.30 -4.83
N ALA A 15 -31.20 33.04 -3.94
CA ALA A 15 -30.30 34.00 -3.23
C ALA A 15 -29.57 33.25 -2.08
N SER A 16 -28.25 33.05 -2.09
CA SER A 16 -27.11 33.97 -1.83
C SER A 16 -26.48 33.77 -0.43
N SER A 17 -25.21 33.32 -0.44
CA SER A 17 -24.06 33.71 0.39
C SER A 17 -24.28 34.29 1.81
N SER A 18 -23.64 33.69 2.81
CA SER A 18 -23.08 34.46 3.93
C SER A 18 -21.80 33.85 4.52
N TYR A 19 -20.92 34.76 4.90
CA TYR A 19 -19.51 34.63 5.26
C TYR A 19 -19.25 33.98 6.62
N TYR A 20 -18.14 33.24 6.72
CA TYR A 20 -17.54 32.80 7.99
C TYR A 20 -16.71 33.94 8.61
N TYR A 21 -17.08 34.37 9.81
CA TYR A 21 -16.24 35.09 10.76
C TYR A 21 -16.47 34.45 12.13
N TYR A 22 -15.45 33.79 12.72
CA TYR A 22 -15.47 33.52 14.16
C TYR A 22 -14.07 33.64 14.77
N PHE A 23 -14.07 34.41 15.85
CA PHE A 23 -12.95 34.94 16.62
C PHE A 23 -12.19 33.89 17.45
N PHE A 24 -10.90 34.18 17.63
CA PHE A 24 -10.01 33.66 18.66
C PHE A 24 -10.55 33.97 20.07
N LYS A 25 -10.50 33.01 21.00
CA LYS A 25 -10.59 33.29 22.45
C LYS A 25 -9.57 32.46 23.23
N GLU A 26 -8.73 33.18 23.95
CA GLU A 26 -7.61 32.74 24.77
C GLU A 26 -8.04 31.83 25.93
N ARG A 27 -7.13 30.92 26.35
CA ARG A 27 -7.23 30.17 27.61
C ARG A 27 -6.25 30.78 28.63
N CYS A 28 -6.78 31.27 29.73
CA CYS A 28 -6.02 31.67 30.92
C CYS A 28 -5.40 30.44 31.62
N LEU A 29 -4.17 30.62 32.10
CA LEU A 29 -3.44 29.73 33.00
C LEU A 29 -4.04 29.78 34.42
N ASN A 30 -4.35 28.62 34.99
CA ASN A 30 -4.75 28.50 36.39
C ASN A 30 -3.53 28.08 37.24
N LYS A 31 -3.09 28.97 38.14
CA LYS A 31 -2.08 28.69 39.18
C LYS A 31 -2.75 27.96 40.36
N GLY A 32 -2.11 26.90 40.86
CA GLY A 32 -2.33 26.42 42.22
C GLY A 32 -2.60 24.93 42.38
N ARG A 33 -1.54 24.10 42.25
CA ARG A 33 -1.29 22.84 42.99
C ARG A 33 0.01 22.24 42.46
N LEU A 34 1.03 22.08 43.32
CA LEU A 34 2.21 21.30 42.94
C LEU A 34 1.77 19.84 42.72
N PRO A 35 2.03 19.25 41.54
CA PRO A 35 1.65 17.86 41.27
C PRO A 35 2.56 16.89 42.05
N PRO A 36 2.07 15.70 42.43
CA PRO A 36 2.79 14.71 43.26
C PRO A 36 4.10 14.18 42.65
N PHE A 37 4.39 14.53 41.39
CA PHE A 37 5.60 14.15 40.65
C PHE A 37 6.90 14.75 41.20
N PHE A 38 6.86 15.92 41.86
CA PHE A 38 8.08 16.55 42.38
C PHE A 38 8.71 15.76 43.54
N MET A 39 7.89 15.13 44.39
CA MET A 39 8.39 14.32 45.50
C MET A 39 9.01 12.99 45.01
N SER A 40 8.44 12.40 43.96
CA SER A 40 8.96 11.18 43.34
C SER A 40 10.33 11.39 42.69
N PHE A 41 10.53 12.56 42.06
CA PHE A 41 11.80 12.91 41.43
C PHE A 41 12.90 13.18 42.47
N LEU A 42 12.53 13.79 43.60
CA LEU A 42 13.45 14.01 44.73
C LEU A 42 13.90 12.67 45.35
N LEU A 43 12.99 11.69 45.46
CA LEU A 43 13.32 10.37 46.00
C LEU A 43 14.27 9.59 45.07
N LEU A 44 14.02 9.61 43.75
CA LEU A 44 14.87 8.94 42.75
C LEU A 44 16.28 9.56 42.68
N THR A 45 16.37 10.89 42.79
CA THR A 45 17.67 11.58 42.81
C THR A 45 18.48 11.27 44.06
N VAL A 46 17.85 11.16 45.23
CA VAL A 46 18.53 10.74 46.48
C VAL A 46 19.03 9.29 46.38
N ILE A 47 18.24 8.37 45.83
CA ILE A 47 18.66 6.96 45.62
C ILE A 47 19.85 6.89 44.66
N PHE A 48 19.83 7.66 43.57
CA PHE A 48 20.92 7.71 42.59
C PHE A 48 22.21 8.29 43.19
N ILE A 49 22.11 9.32 44.02
CA ILE A 49 23.26 9.92 44.73
C ILE A 49 23.86 8.92 45.73
N LEU A 50 23.03 8.21 46.50
CA LEU A 50 23.51 7.17 47.42
C LEU A 50 24.18 6.01 46.68
N PHE A 51 23.65 5.62 45.52
CA PHE A 51 24.27 4.60 44.66
C PHE A 51 25.68 5.03 44.19
N ILE A 52 25.87 6.30 43.79
CA ILE A 52 27.19 6.81 43.40
C ILE A 52 28.15 6.88 44.59
N LEU A 53 27.67 7.29 45.77
CA LEU A 53 28.51 7.46 46.96
C LEU A 53 28.95 6.14 47.61
N TYR A 54 28.15 5.07 47.47
CA TYR A 54 28.41 3.77 48.10
C TYR A 54 28.77 2.64 47.11
N SER A 55 28.77 2.91 45.80
CA SER A 55 29.29 1.99 44.78
C SER A 55 30.83 1.93 44.85
N THR A 56 31.37 0.73 45.03
CA THR A 56 32.82 0.48 45.15
C THR A 56 33.58 0.48 43.81
N THR A 57 32.95 0.90 42.72
CA THR A 57 33.58 1.03 41.40
C THR A 57 33.19 2.35 40.73
N PRO A 58 34.11 3.33 40.61
CA PRO A 58 33.83 4.53 39.83
C PRO A 58 33.97 4.21 38.35
N LEU A 59 33.00 4.69 37.55
CA LEU A 59 33.02 4.65 36.09
C LEU A 59 34.34 5.28 35.58
N THR A 60 35.22 4.47 35.00
CA THR A 60 36.43 4.96 34.32
C THR A 60 36.06 5.56 32.96
N PRO A 61 36.44 6.81 32.65
CA PRO A 61 36.25 7.37 31.32
C PRO A 61 37.28 6.80 30.35
N ILE A 62 36.83 6.31 29.20
CA ILE A 62 37.70 5.86 28.10
C ILE A 62 38.32 7.11 27.43
N PRO A 63 39.66 7.21 27.29
CA PRO A 63 40.27 8.36 26.63
C PRO A 63 40.08 8.31 25.11
N ASN A 64 39.60 9.43 24.55
CA ASN A 64 39.58 9.70 23.12
C ASN A 64 41.00 9.93 22.59
N GLN A 65 41.75 8.85 22.31
CA GLN A 65 43.03 8.95 21.61
C GLN A 65 43.41 7.64 20.91
N ALA A 66 42.62 7.22 19.92
CA ALA A 66 43.03 6.21 18.95
C ALA A 66 42.20 6.28 17.65
N LEU A 67 42.07 7.47 17.04
CA LEU A 67 41.52 7.57 15.69
C LEU A 67 42.32 8.57 14.85
N SER A 68 43.63 8.36 14.76
CA SER A 68 44.45 8.90 13.68
C SER A 68 45.80 8.19 13.66
N ARG A 69 45.89 7.09 12.91
CA ARG A 69 47.02 6.74 12.03
C ARG A 69 46.85 5.32 11.47
N ASN A 70 46.88 5.25 10.14
CA ASN A 70 47.19 4.08 9.32
C ASN A 70 46.12 2.98 9.16
N LEU A 71 45.15 3.22 8.27
CA LEU A 71 44.72 2.17 7.35
C LEU A 71 45.01 2.63 5.91
N ARG A 72 46.15 2.19 5.37
CA ARG A 72 46.32 2.08 3.92
C ARG A 72 45.43 0.91 3.47
N LEU A 73 44.46 1.20 2.61
CA LEU A 73 43.65 0.21 1.91
C LEU A 73 44.55 -0.74 1.09
N PRO A 74 44.41 -2.08 1.21
CA PRO A 74 45.03 -2.98 0.25
C PRO A 74 44.27 -2.91 -1.07
N VAL A 75 44.98 -2.63 -2.16
CA VAL A 75 44.48 -2.79 -3.54
C VAL A 75 44.24 -4.27 -3.79
N ILE A 76 42.96 -4.67 -3.83
CA ILE A 76 42.56 -6.03 -4.19
C ILE A 76 42.72 -6.18 -5.71
N LYS A 77 43.67 -7.01 -6.15
CA LYS A 77 43.78 -7.44 -7.55
C LYS A 77 42.63 -8.39 -7.89
N PRO A 78 42.06 -8.32 -9.11
CA PRO A 78 41.01 -9.25 -9.53
C PRO A 78 41.54 -10.69 -9.64
N PRO A 79 40.74 -11.71 -9.33
CA PRO A 79 41.15 -13.10 -9.41
C PRO A 79 41.29 -13.56 -10.88
N PRO A 80 42.16 -14.55 -11.16
CA PRO A 80 42.37 -15.06 -12.51
C PRO A 80 41.14 -15.83 -13.03
N ASN A 81 40.83 -15.62 -14.31
CA ASN A 81 39.79 -16.33 -15.06
C ASN A 81 40.05 -17.84 -15.08
N LEU A 82 39.22 -18.60 -14.39
CA LEU A 82 39.09 -20.06 -14.57
C LEU A 82 37.84 -20.35 -15.41
N PRO A 83 37.94 -21.17 -16.46
CA PRO A 83 36.80 -21.48 -17.32
C PRO A 83 35.78 -22.35 -16.57
N ARG A 84 34.60 -21.79 -16.29
CA ARG A 84 33.44 -22.55 -15.80
C ARG A 84 32.95 -23.48 -16.92
N LYS A 85 33.32 -24.75 -16.86
CA LYS A 85 32.53 -25.83 -17.49
C LYS A 85 31.19 -25.89 -16.76
N GLY A 86 30.12 -25.49 -17.44
CA GLY A 86 28.76 -25.56 -16.91
C GLY A 86 28.37 -27.01 -16.61
N LYS A 87 28.05 -27.30 -15.35
CA LYS A 87 27.19 -28.43 -15.01
C LYS A 87 25.75 -28.05 -15.37
N PRO A 88 24.95 -28.94 -15.97
CA PRO A 88 23.54 -28.67 -16.22
C PRO A 88 22.84 -28.36 -14.89
N ILE A 89 22.11 -27.24 -14.87
CA ILE A 89 21.16 -26.95 -13.80
C ILE A 89 20.08 -28.03 -13.92
N ILE A 90 20.08 -28.96 -12.97
CA ILE A 90 18.98 -29.92 -12.81
C ILE A 90 17.79 -29.08 -12.35
N PHE A 91 16.82 -28.88 -13.23
CA PHE A 91 15.50 -28.40 -12.84
C PHE A 91 14.94 -29.43 -11.86
N HIS A 92 14.81 -29.04 -10.59
CA HIS A 92 13.92 -29.76 -9.70
C HIS A 92 12.50 -29.64 -10.27
N PRO A 93 11.74 -30.74 -10.34
CA PRO A 93 10.33 -30.67 -10.73
C PRO A 93 9.58 -29.67 -9.84
N PRO A 94 8.46 -29.10 -10.30
CA PRO A 94 7.57 -28.34 -9.43
C PRO A 94 7.27 -29.17 -8.18
N LEU A 95 7.30 -28.54 -7.01
CA LEU A 95 6.83 -29.12 -5.75
C LEU A 95 5.54 -29.92 -6.03
N GLU A 96 5.58 -31.23 -5.77
CA GLU A 96 4.39 -32.08 -5.78
C GLU A 96 3.31 -31.39 -4.95
N GLY A 97 2.24 -30.92 -5.60
CA GLY A 97 1.12 -30.22 -4.96
C GLY A 97 0.70 -28.87 -5.56
N TYR A 98 1.41 -28.32 -6.56
CA TYR A 98 0.84 -27.21 -7.36
C TYR A 98 -0.20 -27.78 -8.33
N ASP A 99 -1.42 -27.95 -7.82
CA ASP A 99 -2.59 -28.49 -8.51
C ASP A 99 -2.84 -27.76 -9.84
N ASP A 100 -3.01 -28.54 -10.93
CA ASP A 100 -3.45 -28.07 -12.25
C ASP A 100 -4.77 -27.26 -12.13
N GLY A 101 -5.55 -27.50 -11.07
CA GLY A 101 -6.74 -26.75 -10.68
C GLY A 101 -6.52 -25.26 -10.39
N ILE A 102 -5.43 -24.84 -9.72
CA ILE A 102 -5.18 -23.41 -9.39
C ILE A 102 -4.90 -22.61 -10.67
N SER A 103 -4.26 -23.22 -11.66
CA SER A 103 -3.88 -22.54 -12.90
C SER A 103 -5.10 -22.04 -13.71
N LYS A 104 -6.23 -22.75 -13.64
CA LYS A 104 -7.49 -22.43 -14.33
C LYS A 104 -8.55 -21.81 -13.42
N CYS A 105 -8.27 -21.68 -12.13
CA CYS A 105 -9.22 -21.19 -11.14
C CYS A 105 -9.38 -19.67 -11.19
N ASP A 106 -10.64 -19.21 -11.17
CA ASP A 106 -10.97 -17.81 -10.92
C ASP A 106 -10.86 -17.50 -9.43
N LEU A 107 -9.68 -17.04 -8.99
CA LEU A 107 -9.41 -16.72 -7.59
C LEU A 107 -10.26 -15.55 -7.07
N SER A 108 -10.85 -14.74 -7.95
CA SER A 108 -11.62 -13.55 -7.59
C SER A 108 -13.05 -13.86 -7.10
N LYS A 109 -13.53 -15.08 -7.34
CA LYS A 109 -14.86 -15.56 -6.94
C LYS A 109 -14.75 -16.59 -5.84
N GLY A 110 -15.47 -16.34 -4.75
CA GLY A 110 -15.36 -17.09 -3.53
C GLY A 110 -16.05 -16.38 -2.38
N HIS A 111 -15.80 -16.89 -1.19
CA HIS A 111 -16.33 -16.40 0.07
C HIS A 111 -15.29 -16.53 1.19
N TRP A 112 -15.45 -15.72 2.23
CA TRP A 112 -14.64 -15.84 3.44
C TRP A 112 -15.18 -16.96 4.31
N ILE A 113 -14.29 -17.81 4.80
CA ILE A 113 -14.62 -18.87 5.75
C ILE A 113 -13.78 -18.73 7.02
N PRO A 114 -14.29 -19.13 8.19
CA PRO A 114 -13.51 -19.16 9.41
C PRO A 114 -12.27 -20.04 9.26
N ASP A 115 -11.16 -19.58 9.83
CA ASP A 115 -9.90 -20.30 9.88
C ASP A 115 -9.14 -20.02 11.17
N LEU A 116 -9.08 -21.04 12.03
CA LEU A 116 -8.49 -20.97 13.36
C LEU A 116 -6.95 -21.04 13.36
N HIS A 117 -6.31 -21.22 12.21
CA HIS A 117 -4.84 -21.09 12.11
C HIS A 117 -4.37 -19.64 12.35
N GLY A 118 -5.26 -18.65 12.22
CA GLY A 118 -4.96 -17.24 12.47
C GLY A 118 -3.96 -16.61 11.50
N SER A 119 -3.32 -15.51 11.91
CA SER A 119 -2.24 -14.86 11.15
C SER A 119 -0.88 -15.51 11.41
N LEU A 120 0.00 -15.46 10.41
CA LEU A 120 1.37 -16.01 10.47
C LEU A 120 2.32 -15.17 11.35
N TYR A 121 1.90 -13.96 11.71
CA TYR A 121 2.65 -13.06 12.57
C TYR A 121 1.69 -12.27 13.48
N THR A 122 2.30 -11.57 14.42
CA THR A 122 1.64 -10.75 15.45
C THR A 122 2.26 -9.36 15.43
N ASN A 123 1.63 -8.42 16.14
CA ASN A 123 2.15 -7.06 16.33
C ASN A 123 3.54 -6.99 16.98
N SER A 124 4.00 -8.07 17.63
CA SER A 124 5.31 -8.15 18.29
C SER A 124 6.34 -8.99 17.52
N SER A 125 5.91 -9.88 16.62
CA SER A 125 6.83 -10.78 15.91
C SER A 125 7.31 -10.23 14.56
N CYS A 126 6.62 -9.24 13.99
CA CYS A 126 7.14 -8.46 12.87
C CYS A 126 7.60 -7.09 13.36
N THR A 127 8.92 -6.87 13.39
CA THR A 127 9.51 -5.60 13.87
C THR A 127 9.44 -4.48 12.83
N THR A 128 9.06 -4.80 11.59
CA THR A 128 8.94 -3.84 10.49
C THR A 128 7.52 -3.30 10.31
N ILE A 129 6.55 -3.69 11.17
CA ILE A 129 5.19 -3.14 11.10
C ILE A 129 5.27 -1.63 11.36
N PRO A 130 4.79 -0.78 10.44
CA PRO A 130 4.70 0.65 10.69
C PRO A 130 3.66 0.97 11.77
N ASP A 131 3.97 1.96 12.62
CA ASP A 131 3.08 2.40 13.71
C ASP A 131 1.65 2.65 13.23
N SER A 132 1.47 3.27 12.06
CA SER A 132 0.15 3.64 11.55
C SER A 132 -0.72 2.46 11.08
N LYS A 133 -0.19 1.23 11.01
CA LYS A 133 -0.98 0.02 10.70
C LYS A 133 -0.90 -1.03 11.80
N ASN A 134 -0.18 -0.75 12.88
CA ASN A 134 -0.12 -1.60 14.06
C ASN A 134 -1.32 -1.35 14.98
N CYS A 135 -2.49 -1.85 14.59
CA CYS A 135 -3.74 -1.58 15.30
C CYS A 135 -3.72 -2.03 16.77
N PHE A 136 -3.06 -3.17 17.05
CA PHE A 136 -2.94 -3.70 18.40
C PHE A 136 -2.01 -2.86 19.28
N HIS A 137 -0.98 -2.24 18.70
CA HIS A 137 -0.15 -1.26 19.42
C HIS A 137 -0.97 -0.03 19.86
N HIS A 138 -1.98 0.37 19.07
CA HIS A 138 -2.88 1.47 19.40
C HIS A 138 -4.11 1.06 20.21
N GLY A 139 -4.16 -0.17 20.73
CA GLY A 139 -5.17 -0.60 21.69
C GLY A 139 -6.40 -1.30 21.10
N ARG A 140 -6.39 -1.66 19.82
CA ARG A 140 -7.44 -2.51 19.24
C ARG A 140 -7.51 -3.85 19.97
N SER A 141 -8.68 -4.25 20.44
CA SER A 141 -8.87 -5.43 21.29
C SER A 141 -9.53 -6.62 20.60
N ASP A 142 -10.40 -6.37 19.61
CA ASP A 142 -11.04 -7.40 18.82
C ASP A 142 -10.02 -8.10 17.90
N ARG A 143 -10.13 -9.43 17.78
CA ARG A 143 -9.17 -10.26 17.03
C ARG A 143 -9.83 -11.21 16.04
N ASP A 144 -11.15 -11.33 16.07
CA ASP A 144 -11.87 -12.33 15.27
C ASP A 144 -11.68 -12.10 13.77
N PHE A 145 -11.45 -10.87 13.34
CA PHE A 145 -11.13 -10.54 11.94
C PHE A 145 -9.83 -11.20 11.43
N LEU A 146 -8.93 -11.66 12.31
CA LEU A 146 -7.72 -12.40 11.94
C LEU A 146 -7.99 -13.87 11.59
N ASN A 147 -9.15 -14.41 11.98
CA ASN A 147 -9.47 -15.84 11.90
C ASN A 147 -10.31 -16.17 10.66
N TRP A 148 -9.97 -15.57 9.52
CA TRP A 148 -10.68 -15.74 8.26
C TRP A 148 -9.72 -16.04 7.12
N ARG A 149 -10.11 -16.94 6.22
CA ARG A 149 -9.41 -17.17 4.95
C ARG A 149 -10.35 -17.03 3.77
N TRP A 150 -9.81 -16.58 2.66
CA TRP A 150 -10.54 -16.57 1.38
C TRP A 150 -10.56 -17.98 0.78
N LYS A 151 -11.74 -18.45 0.40
CA LYS A 151 -11.91 -19.72 -0.30
C LYS A 151 -12.54 -19.44 -1.68
N PRO A 152 -11.77 -19.59 -2.78
CA PRO A 152 -12.33 -19.57 -4.11
C PRO A 152 -13.38 -20.68 -4.30
N ASP A 153 -14.37 -20.46 -5.15
CA ASP A 153 -15.46 -21.43 -5.33
C ASP A 153 -15.00 -22.73 -6.01
N GLN A 154 -14.00 -22.62 -6.89
CA GLN A 154 -13.58 -23.69 -7.80
C GLN A 154 -12.30 -24.40 -7.36
N CYS A 155 -11.57 -23.85 -6.38
CA CYS A 155 -10.29 -24.39 -5.98
C CYS A 155 -9.93 -23.99 -4.55
N ASN A 156 -8.84 -24.58 -4.04
CA ASN A 156 -8.24 -24.13 -2.80
C ASN A 156 -7.14 -23.11 -3.11
N LEU A 157 -7.20 -21.94 -2.47
CA LEU A 157 -6.09 -21.00 -2.42
C LEU A 157 -5.18 -21.37 -1.24
N PRO A 158 -3.93 -21.81 -1.47
CA PRO A 158 -3.00 -22.09 -0.40
C PRO A 158 -2.64 -20.80 0.35
N ARG A 159 -2.42 -20.92 1.67
CA ARG A 159 -1.84 -19.84 2.46
C ARG A 159 -0.44 -19.52 1.96
N PHE A 160 -0.05 -18.26 2.05
CA PHE A 160 1.27 -17.78 1.69
C PHE A 160 2.35 -18.53 2.46
N ASP A 161 3.30 -19.11 1.73
CA ASP A 161 4.49 -19.74 2.29
C ASP A 161 5.69 -18.80 2.06
N PRO A 162 6.18 -18.13 3.11
CA PRO A 162 7.29 -17.20 2.97
C PRO A 162 8.58 -17.84 2.47
N LYS A 163 8.83 -19.11 2.84
CA LYS A 163 10.03 -19.83 2.41
C LYS A 163 9.92 -20.14 0.91
N ALA A 164 8.80 -20.70 0.49
CA ALA A 164 8.60 -21.06 -0.90
C ALA A 164 8.47 -19.82 -1.81
N PHE A 165 8.08 -18.66 -1.26
CA PHE A 165 8.17 -17.38 -1.98
C PHE A 165 9.61 -16.92 -2.13
N LEU A 166 10.41 -16.87 -1.06
CA LEU A 166 11.83 -16.46 -1.11
C LEU A 166 12.66 -17.36 -2.03
N ASP A 167 12.40 -18.67 -2.02
CA ASP A 167 13.01 -19.63 -2.94
C ASP A 167 12.64 -19.30 -4.41
N PHE A 168 11.40 -18.87 -4.67
CA PHE A 168 10.93 -18.49 -6.00
C PHE A 168 11.52 -17.17 -6.50
N VAL A 169 11.70 -16.18 -5.63
CA VAL A 169 12.26 -14.86 -5.99
C VAL A 169 13.78 -14.75 -5.78
N LYS A 170 14.46 -15.87 -5.56
CA LYS A 170 15.91 -15.89 -5.34
C LYS A 170 16.69 -15.24 -6.49
N GLY A 171 17.58 -14.29 -6.18
CA GLY A 171 18.36 -13.56 -7.18
C GLY A 171 17.53 -12.59 -8.03
N LYS A 172 16.36 -12.14 -7.54
CA LYS A 172 15.42 -11.26 -8.27
C LYS A 172 15.18 -9.95 -7.52
N THR A 173 14.67 -8.97 -8.26
CA THR A 173 14.16 -7.72 -7.71
C THR A 173 12.66 -7.61 -7.95
N LEU A 174 11.89 -7.42 -6.87
CA LEU A 174 10.45 -7.17 -6.91
C LEU A 174 10.15 -5.74 -6.48
N GLY A 175 9.46 -4.98 -7.34
CA GLY A 175 9.02 -3.61 -7.02
C GLY A 175 7.51 -3.51 -6.85
N PHE A 176 7.08 -2.93 -5.73
CA PHE A 176 5.72 -2.41 -5.56
C PHE A 176 5.67 -0.97 -6.05
N VAL A 177 4.72 -0.65 -6.92
CA VAL A 177 4.52 0.70 -7.49
C VAL A 177 3.12 1.17 -7.14
N GLY A 178 3.00 2.30 -6.45
CA GLY A 178 1.68 2.81 -6.12
C GLY A 178 1.53 3.69 -4.89
N ASP A 179 0.28 3.88 -4.48
CA ASP A 179 -0.08 4.76 -3.37
C ASP A 179 0.20 4.12 -1.99
N SER A 180 -0.33 4.73 -0.92
CA SER A 180 -0.14 4.24 0.44
C SER A 180 -0.73 2.85 0.69
N VAL A 181 -1.73 2.42 -0.09
CA VAL A 181 -2.30 1.08 0.00
C VAL A 181 -1.43 0.07 -0.76
N ALA A 182 -0.71 0.50 -1.80
CA ALA A 182 0.37 -0.31 -2.40
C ALA A 182 1.48 -0.60 -1.38
N ARG A 183 1.88 0.44 -0.62
CA ARG A 183 2.81 0.27 0.51
C ARG A 183 2.27 -0.67 1.57
N ASN A 184 1.00 -0.58 1.93
CA ASN A 184 0.38 -1.47 2.93
C ASN A 184 0.49 -2.96 2.53
N HIS A 185 0.35 -3.28 1.24
CA HIS A 185 0.55 -4.64 0.72
C HIS A 185 2.01 -5.09 0.86
N MET A 186 2.95 -4.23 0.45
CA MET A 186 4.38 -4.50 0.59
C MET A 186 4.78 -4.69 2.06
N GLU A 187 4.27 -3.88 2.98
CA GLU A 187 4.52 -3.98 4.42
C GLU A 187 4.01 -5.31 4.99
N SER A 188 2.84 -5.79 4.55
CA SER A 188 2.33 -7.13 4.88
C SER A 188 3.28 -8.22 4.37
N LEU A 189 3.71 -8.15 3.10
CA LEU A 189 4.67 -9.09 2.53
C LEU A 189 5.98 -9.10 3.33
N LEU A 190 6.54 -7.92 3.62
CA LEU A 190 7.77 -7.77 4.39
C LEU A 190 7.68 -8.47 5.75
N CYS A 191 6.54 -8.34 6.44
CA CYS A 191 6.29 -9.06 7.69
C CYS A 191 6.26 -10.58 7.51
N LEU A 192 5.58 -11.09 6.49
CA LEU A 192 5.54 -12.51 6.19
C LEU A 192 6.94 -13.07 5.90
N LEU A 193 7.74 -12.37 5.10
CA LEU A 193 9.10 -12.78 4.75
C LEU A 193 10.06 -12.73 5.96
N SER A 194 9.86 -11.78 6.88
CA SER A 194 10.67 -11.64 8.10
C SER A 194 10.67 -12.89 9.00
N LYS A 195 9.69 -13.79 8.82
CA LYS A 195 9.61 -15.09 9.51
C LYS A 195 10.69 -16.08 9.08
N VAL A 196 11.27 -15.91 7.89
CA VAL A 196 12.31 -16.77 7.33
C VAL A 196 13.65 -16.06 7.32
N GLU A 197 13.65 -14.78 6.99
CA GLU A 197 14.87 -13.97 6.92
C GLU A 197 14.59 -12.52 7.29
N THR A 198 15.36 -11.98 8.22
CA THR A 198 15.36 -10.55 8.54
C THR A 198 16.03 -9.78 7.41
N PRO A 199 15.33 -8.85 6.74
CA PRO A 199 15.92 -8.06 5.67
C PRO A 199 16.77 -6.91 6.21
N GLU A 200 17.70 -6.45 5.39
CA GLU A 200 18.46 -5.22 5.56
C GLU A 200 17.70 -4.05 4.93
N ASP A 201 17.49 -2.97 5.69
CA ASP A 201 16.91 -1.72 5.20
C ASP A 201 18.00 -0.89 4.50
N GLU A 202 18.29 -1.23 3.24
CA GLU A 202 19.47 -0.71 2.53
C GLU A 202 19.34 0.76 2.13
N TYR A 203 18.14 1.20 1.77
CA TYR A 203 17.95 2.56 1.26
C TYR A 203 16.56 3.07 1.56
N LYS A 204 16.49 4.33 1.98
CA LYS A 204 15.26 5.11 2.09
C LYS A 204 15.53 6.55 1.65
N ASP A 205 14.75 7.09 0.73
CA ASP A 205 14.85 8.51 0.39
C ASP A 205 14.28 9.41 1.51
N SER A 206 14.53 10.72 1.41
CA SER A 206 14.15 11.68 2.45
C SER A 206 12.64 11.78 2.69
N GLU A 207 11.83 11.47 1.68
CA GLU A 207 10.37 11.52 1.76
C GLU A 207 9.75 10.14 1.99
N ASP A 208 10.58 9.11 2.18
CA ASP A 208 10.19 7.71 2.18
C ASP A 208 9.30 7.37 0.97
N ARG A 209 9.57 7.92 -0.22
CA ARG A 209 8.84 7.58 -1.47
C ARG A 209 9.43 6.34 -2.11
N LYS A 210 10.76 6.21 -2.09
CA LYS A 210 11.51 5.03 -2.47
C LYS A 210 12.18 4.41 -1.24
N ARG A 211 11.94 3.12 -1.02
CA ARG A 211 12.62 2.33 0.00
C ARG A 211 12.94 0.93 -0.50
N ILE A 212 14.10 0.39 -0.08
CA ILE A 212 14.67 -0.86 -0.55
C ILE A 212 15.03 -1.73 0.64
N TRP A 213 14.57 -2.99 0.60
CA TRP A 213 14.95 -4.04 1.54
C TRP A 213 15.69 -5.15 0.81
N TYR A 214 16.84 -5.58 1.35
CA TYR A 214 17.65 -6.66 0.81
C TYR A 214 17.62 -7.90 1.71
N PHE A 215 17.45 -9.07 1.11
CA PHE A 215 17.43 -10.37 1.77
C PHE A 215 18.70 -11.14 1.35
N PRO A 216 19.82 -11.00 2.10
CA PRO A 216 21.13 -11.49 1.68
C PRO A 216 21.22 -13.02 1.46
N LYS A 217 20.47 -13.83 2.20
CA LYS A 217 20.49 -15.31 2.05
C LYS A 217 19.81 -15.76 0.76
N HIS A 218 18.84 -14.99 0.26
CA HIS A 218 18.13 -15.28 -0.98
C HIS A 218 18.56 -14.38 -2.14
N ASP A 219 19.50 -13.45 -1.92
CA ASP A 219 19.88 -12.45 -2.91
C ASP A 219 18.64 -11.80 -3.54
N PHE A 220 17.66 -11.47 -2.70
CA PHE A 220 16.36 -10.96 -3.11
C PHE A 220 16.22 -9.50 -2.69
N THR A 221 15.76 -8.65 -3.61
CA THR A 221 15.52 -7.23 -3.34
C THR A 221 14.02 -6.93 -3.43
N LEU A 222 13.47 -6.34 -2.37
CA LEU A 222 12.10 -5.83 -2.31
C LEU A 222 12.12 -4.31 -2.31
N MET A 223 11.36 -3.67 -3.19
CA MET A 223 11.29 -2.22 -3.30
C MET A 223 9.86 -1.72 -3.17
N ILE A 224 9.67 -0.55 -2.55
CA ILE A 224 8.47 0.28 -2.71
C ILE A 224 8.84 1.54 -3.47
N LEU A 225 8.10 1.81 -4.54
CA LEU A 225 8.23 2.97 -5.41
C LEU A 225 6.90 3.72 -5.36
N TRP A 226 6.81 4.67 -4.44
CA TRP A 226 5.57 5.36 -4.14
C TRP A 226 5.17 6.29 -5.28
N SER A 227 3.94 6.16 -5.75
CA SER A 227 3.33 6.99 -6.77
C SER A 227 1.83 7.12 -6.51
N ARG A 228 1.36 8.36 -6.39
CA ARG A 228 -0.06 8.67 -6.15
C ARG A 228 -0.96 8.21 -7.30
N TYR A 229 -0.49 8.40 -8.54
CA TYR A 229 -1.30 8.29 -9.74
C TYR A 229 -0.67 7.47 -10.87
N LEU A 230 0.50 6.85 -10.65
CA LEU A 230 1.32 6.13 -11.63
C LEU A 230 1.91 7.02 -12.76
N VAL A 231 1.25 8.11 -13.11
CA VAL A 231 1.75 9.14 -14.01
C VAL A 231 2.16 10.39 -13.23
N SER A 232 2.97 11.24 -13.84
CA SER A 232 3.44 12.49 -13.24
C SER A 232 2.26 13.35 -12.81
N ALA A 233 2.28 13.80 -11.58
CA ALA A 233 1.24 14.65 -11.03
C ALA A 233 1.83 15.73 -10.12
N GLU A 234 1.31 16.94 -10.25
CA GLU A 234 1.78 18.10 -9.52
C GLU A 234 0.61 18.78 -8.81
N GLU A 235 0.78 19.11 -7.54
CA GLU A 235 -0.22 19.90 -6.82
C GLU A 235 -0.20 21.34 -7.34
N ARG A 236 -1.38 21.88 -7.63
CA ARG A 236 -1.53 23.29 -8.02
C ARG A 236 -1.28 24.16 -6.81
N MET A 237 -0.40 25.13 -6.99
CA MET A 237 -0.11 26.14 -5.97
C MET A 237 -1.01 27.36 -6.16
N VAL A 238 -1.66 27.82 -5.09
CA VAL A 238 -2.44 29.05 -5.04
C VAL A 238 -1.87 29.92 -3.93
N ASN A 239 -1.41 31.13 -4.28
CA ASN A 239 -0.77 32.07 -3.35
C ASN A 239 0.37 31.44 -2.51
N GLY A 240 1.17 30.56 -3.12
CA GLY A 240 2.27 29.87 -2.45
C GLY A 240 1.87 28.68 -1.56
N SER A 241 0.57 28.35 -1.48
CA SER A 241 0.06 27.20 -0.72
C SER A 241 -0.51 26.11 -1.63
N GLY A 242 -0.39 24.85 -1.22
CA GLY A 242 -0.99 23.72 -1.94
C GLY A 242 -2.51 23.84 -1.93
N SER A 243 -3.13 23.81 -3.11
CA SER A 243 -4.58 23.97 -3.24
C SER A 243 -5.37 22.68 -2.98
N GLY A 244 -4.70 21.53 -2.90
CA GLY A 244 -5.34 20.22 -2.92
C GLY A 244 -5.81 19.76 -4.30
N ASN A 245 -5.70 20.61 -5.33
CA ASN A 245 -6.03 20.28 -6.72
C ASN A 245 -4.78 19.83 -7.47
N PHE A 246 -4.87 18.81 -8.32
CA PHE A 246 -3.70 18.24 -9.00
C PHE A 246 -3.76 18.41 -10.52
N ASN A 247 -2.61 18.66 -11.15
CA ASN A 247 -2.42 18.49 -12.59
C ASN A 247 -1.88 17.08 -12.84
N LEU A 248 -2.62 16.27 -13.60
CA LEU A 248 -2.26 14.90 -13.92
C LEU A 248 -1.81 14.78 -15.39
N HIS A 249 -0.55 14.42 -15.63
CA HIS A 249 0.05 14.43 -16.97
C HIS A 249 0.11 13.02 -17.57
N LEU A 250 -0.90 12.64 -18.36
CA LEU A 250 -1.03 11.28 -18.90
C LEU A 250 0.10 10.87 -19.86
N HIS A 251 0.81 11.82 -20.45
CA HIS A 251 1.91 11.58 -21.37
C HIS A 251 3.27 11.37 -20.68
N LYS A 252 3.35 11.57 -19.35
CA LYS A 252 4.59 11.48 -18.57
C LYS A 252 4.39 10.51 -17.42
N ILE A 253 5.21 9.46 -17.38
CA ILE A 253 5.20 8.51 -16.26
C ILE A 253 5.93 9.12 -15.06
N ASP A 254 5.48 8.77 -13.87
CA ASP A 254 6.08 9.22 -12.62
C ASP A 254 7.46 8.58 -12.40
N GLU A 255 8.18 9.07 -11.39
CA GLU A 255 9.59 8.81 -11.13
C GLU A 255 9.94 7.32 -10.94
N TRP A 256 8.99 6.49 -10.50
CA TRP A 256 9.15 5.04 -10.34
C TRP A 256 9.62 4.34 -11.62
N SER A 257 9.33 4.91 -12.80
CA SER A 257 9.74 4.36 -14.09
C SER A 257 11.26 4.28 -14.27
N LYS A 258 12.03 5.10 -13.55
CA LYS A 258 13.50 5.09 -13.60
C LYS A 258 14.10 3.78 -13.10
N ASP A 259 13.42 3.11 -12.17
CA ASP A 259 13.86 1.86 -11.57
C ASP A 259 13.41 0.62 -12.35
N LEU A 260 12.48 0.75 -13.30
CA LEU A 260 11.98 -0.36 -14.10
C LEU A 260 13.06 -1.26 -14.74
N PRO A 261 14.20 -0.76 -15.24
CA PRO A 261 15.26 -1.61 -15.78
C PRO A 261 15.86 -2.59 -14.76
N LEU A 262 15.72 -2.33 -13.45
CA LEU A 262 16.25 -3.16 -12.38
C LEU A 262 15.29 -4.29 -11.99
N LEU A 263 13.99 -4.15 -12.27
CA LEU A 263 12.95 -5.02 -11.74
C LEU A 263 12.76 -6.28 -12.59
N ASP A 264 12.62 -7.44 -11.94
CA ASP A 264 12.22 -8.70 -12.58
C ASP A 264 10.69 -8.85 -12.54
N TYR A 265 10.09 -8.45 -11.42
CA TYR A 265 8.65 -8.49 -11.16
C TYR A 265 8.15 -7.13 -10.68
N VAL A 266 6.92 -6.78 -11.04
CA VAL A 266 6.27 -5.52 -10.62
C VAL A 266 4.88 -5.81 -10.09
N ILE A 267 4.53 -5.29 -8.92
CA ILE A 267 3.14 -5.21 -8.43
C ILE A 267 2.72 -3.74 -8.50
N ILE A 268 1.72 -3.40 -9.31
CA ILE A 268 1.27 -2.02 -9.52
C ILE A 268 -0.16 -1.82 -9.02
N SER A 269 -0.41 -0.73 -8.29
CA SER A 269 -1.73 -0.39 -7.79
C SER A 269 -1.84 1.07 -7.36
N ALA A 270 -2.88 1.78 -7.79
CA ALA A 270 -3.18 3.14 -7.32
C ALA A 270 -4.64 3.44 -7.56
N ALA A 271 -5.31 4.10 -6.61
CA ALA A 271 -6.69 4.53 -6.82
C ALA A 271 -7.18 5.61 -5.86
N HIS A 272 -6.80 5.57 -4.59
CA HIS A 272 -7.43 6.44 -3.58
C HIS A 272 -7.16 7.93 -3.82
N TRP A 273 -6.02 8.27 -4.44
CA TRP A 273 -5.70 9.66 -4.79
C TRP A 273 -6.56 10.23 -5.93
N PHE A 274 -7.24 9.38 -6.71
CA PHE A 274 -8.11 9.83 -7.81
C PHE A 274 -9.45 10.43 -7.31
N PHE A 275 -9.79 10.25 -6.03
CA PHE A 275 -10.97 10.85 -5.39
C PHE A 275 -10.71 12.30 -4.93
N ARG A 276 -10.11 13.11 -5.80
CA ARG A 276 -9.72 14.51 -5.54
C ARG A 276 -9.95 15.36 -6.80
N PRO A 277 -10.05 16.69 -6.67
CA PRO A 277 -10.07 17.55 -7.84
C PRO A 277 -8.79 17.41 -8.66
N ILE A 278 -8.92 16.97 -9.91
CA ILE A 278 -7.81 16.70 -10.83
C ILE A 278 -8.09 17.37 -12.16
N PHE A 279 -7.08 18.01 -12.74
CA PHE A 279 -7.08 18.48 -14.11
C PHE A 279 -6.19 17.56 -14.94
N ILE A 280 -6.76 16.97 -15.99
CA ILE A 280 -6.11 15.98 -16.82
C ILE A 280 -5.42 16.68 -17.97
N HIS A 281 -4.12 16.43 -18.14
CA HIS A 281 -3.28 17.01 -19.18
C HIS A 281 -2.75 15.95 -20.13
N ASN A 282 -2.78 16.26 -21.43
CA ASN A 282 -1.97 15.60 -22.45
C ASN A 282 -0.78 16.52 -22.83
N SER A 283 -0.11 16.24 -23.94
CA SER A 283 1.01 17.07 -24.43
C SER A 283 0.59 18.46 -24.95
N THR A 284 -0.70 18.69 -25.19
CA THR A 284 -1.24 19.94 -25.76
C THR A 284 -1.99 20.80 -24.75
N GLY A 285 -2.29 20.29 -23.55
CA GLY A 285 -2.94 21.04 -22.47
C GLY A 285 -4.01 20.24 -21.72
N ILE A 286 -4.94 20.97 -21.09
CA ILE A 286 -6.05 20.37 -20.33
C ILE A 286 -7.04 19.71 -21.29
N VAL A 287 -7.29 18.42 -21.10
CA VAL A 287 -8.25 17.64 -21.90
C VAL A 287 -9.52 17.30 -21.14
N GLY A 288 -9.52 17.47 -19.83
CA GLY A 288 -10.68 17.29 -18.95
C GLY A 288 -10.30 17.35 -17.48
N CYS A 289 -11.21 16.90 -16.61
CA CYS A 289 -11.00 16.95 -15.17
C CYS A 289 -11.76 15.86 -14.40
N VAL A 290 -11.59 15.88 -13.09
CA VAL A 290 -12.37 15.18 -12.07
C VAL A 290 -12.73 16.21 -10.99
N TYR A 291 -14.00 16.32 -10.61
CA TYR A 291 -14.50 17.19 -9.53
C TYR A 291 -14.09 18.66 -9.64
N CYS A 292 -13.89 19.19 -10.85
CA CYS A 292 -13.34 20.53 -11.03
C CYS A 292 -14.39 21.65 -11.15
N ASN A 293 -15.65 21.31 -11.46
CA ASN A 293 -16.74 22.27 -11.71
C ASN A 293 -16.33 23.48 -12.57
N THR A 294 -15.42 23.28 -13.52
CA THR A 294 -14.84 24.36 -14.33
C THR A 294 -15.61 24.49 -15.65
N PRO A 295 -16.12 25.68 -16.00
CA PRO A 295 -16.81 25.88 -17.26
C PRO A 295 -15.95 25.46 -18.46
N ASN A 296 -16.57 24.81 -19.45
CA ASN A 296 -15.92 24.36 -20.69
C ASN A 296 -14.82 23.29 -20.50
N VAL A 297 -14.68 22.70 -19.31
CA VAL A 297 -13.80 21.55 -19.08
C VAL A 297 -14.67 20.33 -18.75
N LYS A 298 -14.59 19.29 -19.58
CA LYS A 298 -15.37 18.06 -19.38
C LYS A 298 -14.87 17.32 -18.14
N ASP A 299 -15.77 17.06 -17.19
CA ASP A 299 -15.53 16.11 -16.10
C ASP A 299 -15.67 14.69 -16.64
N TYR A 300 -14.61 13.90 -16.54
CA TYR A 300 -14.59 12.50 -16.97
C TYR A 300 -14.85 11.51 -15.83
N GLY A 301 -14.84 11.98 -14.58
CA GLY A 301 -14.96 11.15 -13.40
C GLY A 301 -13.70 10.35 -13.06
N VAL A 302 -13.74 9.73 -11.88
CA VAL A 302 -12.63 8.98 -11.28
C VAL A 302 -12.27 7.76 -12.13
N GLY A 303 -13.27 6.94 -12.50
CA GLY A 303 -13.05 5.68 -13.22
C GLY A 303 -12.34 5.85 -14.55
N PHE A 304 -12.81 6.78 -15.38
CA PHE A 304 -12.17 7.05 -16.67
C PHE A 304 -10.76 7.64 -16.51
N THR A 305 -10.54 8.52 -15.53
CA THR A 305 -9.23 9.11 -15.28
C THR A 305 -8.22 8.05 -14.80
N LEU A 306 -8.66 7.16 -13.91
CA LEU A 306 -7.89 6.01 -13.45
C LEU A 306 -7.53 5.08 -14.61
N LYS A 307 -8.50 4.76 -15.47
CA LYS A 307 -8.30 3.99 -16.71
C LYS A 307 -7.16 4.57 -17.57
N LEU A 308 -7.15 5.88 -17.78
CA LEU A 308 -6.12 6.53 -18.59
C LEU A 308 -4.73 6.49 -17.94
N ALA A 309 -4.65 6.62 -16.62
CA ALA A 309 -3.38 6.52 -15.89
C ALA A 309 -2.80 5.10 -15.97
N PHE A 310 -3.63 4.06 -15.72
CA PHE A 310 -3.22 2.66 -15.89
C PHE A 310 -2.81 2.36 -17.33
N ARG A 311 -3.59 2.81 -18.32
CA ARG A 311 -3.23 2.68 -19.74
C ARG A 311 -1.82 3.21 -20.01
N SER A 312 -1.51 4.39 -19.48
CA SER A 312 -0.23 5.05 -19.72
C SER A 312 0.91 4.28 -19.05
N ALA A 313 0.75 3.91 -17.77
CA ALA A 313 1.74 3.14 -17.03
C ALA A 313 2.02 1.76 -17.65
N LEU A 314 0.98 0.99 -17.99
CA LEU A 314 1.13 -0.34 -18.57
C LEU A 314 1.68 -0.29 -20.00
N ASN A 315 1.29 0.70 -20.81
CA ASN A 315 1.91 0.92 -22.12
C ASN A 315 3.40 1.29 -21.99
N HIS A 316 3.77 2.09 -20.98
CA HIS A 316 5.17 2.41 -20.74
C HIS A 316 6.00 1.17 -20.39
N ILE A 317 5.49 0.30 -19.52
CA ILE A 317 6.11 -1.00 -19.25
C ILE A 317 6.25 -1.78 -20.55
N ASN A 318 5.19 -1.87 -21.36
CA ASN A 318 5.21 -2.56 -22.67
C ASN A 318 6.20 -1.98 -23.68
N ASN A 319 6.51 -0.69 -23.62
CA ASN A 319 7.40 -0.02 -24.57
C ASN A 319 8.85 0.09 -24.08
N CYS A 320 9.14 -0.25 -22.83
CA CYS A 320 10.49 -0.13 -22.30
C CYS A 320 11.43 -1.17 -22.93
N LYS A 321 12.34 -0.80 -23.83
CA LYS A 321 13.21 -1.78 -24.51
C LYS A 321 14.34 -2.31 -23.62
N THR A 322 14.72 -1.56 -22.60
CA THR A 322 15.83 -1.88 -21.68
C THR A 322 15.35 -2.61 -20.42
N CYS A 323 14.04 -2.78 -20.22
CA CYS A 323 13.49 -3.39 -19.02
C CYS A 323 13.43 -4.91 -19.14
N LYS A 324 13.96 -5.61 -18.13
CA LYS A 324 13.89 -7.08 -18.01
C LYS A 324 12.62 -7.60 -17.32
N VAL A 325 11.69 -6.71 -16.94
CA VAL A 325 10.41 -7.07 -16.31
C VAL A 325 9.67 -8.11 -17.16
N ARG A 326 9.44 -9.28 -16.58
CA ARG A 326 8.74 -10.39 -17.25
C ARG A 326 7.25 -10.40 -16.93
N VAL A 327 6.93 -10.20 -15.65
CA VAL A 327 5.55 -10.21 -15.14
C VAL A 327 5.28 -8.94 -14.38
N THR A 328 4.17 -8.29 -14.72
CA THR A 328 3.56 -7.21 -13.93
C THR A 328 2.21 -7.69 -13.42
N LEU A 329 1.97 -7.64 -12.11
CA LEU A 329 0.65 -7.85 -11.55
C LEU A 329 0.01 -6.51 -11.24
N VAL A 330 -1.24 -6.34 -11.65
CA VAL A 330 -2.06 -5.19 -11.28
C VAL A 330 -2.97 -5.62 -10.14
N ARG A 331 -2.80 -5.04 -8.95
CA ARG A 331 -3.76 -5.22 -7.85
C ARG A 331 -4.98 -4.35 -8.10
N THR A 332 -6.15 -4.96 -8.16
CA THR A 332 -7.41 -4.23 -8.31
C THR A 332 -7.73 -3.39 -7.08
N PHE A 333 -8.76 -2.56 -7.19
CA PHE A 333 -9.15 -1.58 -6.18
C PHE A 333 -9.30 -2.22 -4.79
N SER A 334 -8.67 -1.61 -3.80
CA SER A 334 -8.91 -1.90 -2.38
C SER A 334 -10.03 -0.98 -1.91
N PRO A 335 -11.19 -1.51 -1.50
CA PRO A 335 -12.31 -0.69 -1.03
C PRO A 335 -11.97 0.00 0.29
N ALA A 336 -12.63 1.14 0.51
CA ALA A 336 -12.71 1.80 1.80
C ALA A 336 -14.12 1.60 2.38
N HIS A 337 -14.25 1.43 3.71
CA HIS A 337 -15.54 1.14 4.34
C HIS A 337 -15.95 2.23 5.32
N PHE A 338 -16.11 3.47 4.83
CA PHE A 338 -16.66 4.54 5.67
C PHE A 338 -18.17 4.39 5.83
N GLU A 339 -18.61 4.40 7.08
CA GLU A 339 -20.01 4.45 7.52
C GLU A 339 -20.26 5.75 8.27
N GLU A 340 -21.50 6.24 8.24
CA GLU A 340 -21.95 7.44 8.97
C GLU A 340 -21.20 8.74 8.65
N GLY A 341 -20.49 8.79 7.51
CA GLY A 341 -19.76 9.98 7.07
C GLY A 341 -18.66 9.61 6.08
N ALA A 342 -17.96 10.63 5.59
CA ALA A 342 -16.75 10.46 4.79
C ALA A 342 -15.50 10.59 5.68
N TRP A 343 -14.33 10.34 5.08
CA TRP A 343 -13.04 10.42 5.75
C TRP A 343 -12.78 11.74 6.50
N ASN A 344 -13.34 12.85 6.03
CA ASN A 344 -13.17 14.19 6.62
C ASN A 344 -14.40 14.72 7.37
N THR A 345 -15.52 13.97 7.38
CA THR A 345 -16.78 14.39 8.02
C THR A 345 -17.19 13.49 9.19
N GLY A 346 -16.25 12.70 9.72
CA GLY A 346 -16.48 11.86 10.91
C GLY A 346 -16.87 10.42 10.62
N GLY A 347 -16.72 9.96 9.38
CA GLY A 347 -16.97 8.57 8.99
C GLY A 347 -16.14 7.57 9.80
N ARG A 348 -16.68 6.37 9.98
CA ARG A 348 -16.13 5.31 10.84
C ARG A 348 -16.18 3.94 10.15
N CYS A 349 -15.47 2.96 10.70
CA CYS A 349 -15.46 1.58 10.22
C CYS A 349 -15.39 0.64 11.43
N ASN A 350 -16.45 0.66 12.25
CA ASN A 350 -16.46 -0.01 13.56
C ASN A 350 -16.88 -1.50 13.47
N ARG A 351 -17.13 -2.04 12.28
CA ARG A 351 -17.52 -3.44 12.12
C ARG A 351 -16.39 -4.35 12.61
N THR A 352 -16.75 -5.46 13.26
CA THR A 352 -15.81 -6.43 13.83
C THR A 352 -15.91 -7.81 13.20
N SER A 353 -16.80 -7.96 12.22
CA SER A 353 -17.04 -9.19 11.46
C SER A 353 -17.15 -8.89 9.96
N PRO A 354 -16.81 -9.85 9.09
CA PRO A 354 -16.96 -9.69 7.66
C PRO A 354 -18.44 -9.62 7.25
N LEU A 355 -18.66 -9.17 6.02
CA LEU A 355 -19.96 -9.23 5.34
C LEU A 355 -20.07 -10.51 4.53
N GLY A 356 -21.29 -11.01 4.37
CA GLY A 356 -21.63 -12.04 3.41
C GLY A 356 -21.74 -11.51 1.97
N GLU A 357 -21.79 -12.44 1.01
CA GLU A 357 -21.88 -12.10 -0.42
C GLU A 357 -23.14 -11.31 -0.79
N SER A 358 -24.26 -11.53 -0.09
CA SER A 358 -25.51 -10.81 -0.32
C SER A 358 -25.50 -9.37 0.20
N GLU A 359 -24.53 -9.03 1.05
CA GLU A 359 -24.43 -7.72 1.71
C GLU A 359 -23.54 -6.74 0.97
N ILE A 360 -22.73 -7.21 0.01
CA ILE A 360 -21.89 -6.35 -0.82
C ILE A 360 -22.65 -5.83 -2.05
N ASN A 361 -22.40 -4.57 -2.41
CA ASN A 361 -23.01 -3.95 -3.59
C ASN A 361 -21.99 -3.83 -4.72
N LEU A 362 -22.21 -4.57 -5.83
CA LEU A 362 -21.35 -4.55 -7.02
C LEU A 362 -21.73 -3.44 -8.02
N GLY A 363 -22.77 -2.66 -7.75
CA GLY A 363 -23.13 -1.45 -8.51
C GLY A 363 -22.41 -0.18 -8.03
N THR A 364 -21.39 -0.34 -7.18
CA THR A 364 -20.66 0.75 -6.53
C THR A 364 -19.46 1.23 -7.33
N THR A 365 -18.91 2.39 -6.94
CA THR A 365 -17.69 2.95 -7.56
C THR A 365 -16.51 1.98 -7.45
N GLU A 366 -16.43 1.21 -6.38
CA GLU A 366 -15.42 0.16 -6.15
C GLU A 366 -15.35 -0.82 -7.33
N TRP A 367 -16.50 -1.31 -7.78
CA TRP A 367 -16.59 -2.28 -8.87
C TRP A 367 -16.34 -1.64 -10.24
N GLU A 368 -16.76 -0.37 -10.41
CA GLU A 368 -16.41 0.42 -11.60
C GLU A 368 -14.89 0.56 -11.74
N LEU A 369 -14.19 0.98 -10.68
CA LEU A 369 -12.74 1.15 -10.69
C LEU A 369 -12.01 -0.16 -10.99
N ARG A 370 -12.43 -1.26 -10.34
CA ARG A 370 -11.93 -2.61 -10.65
C ARG A 370 -12.12 -2.91 -12.14
N SER A 371 -13.31 -2.70 -12.69
CA SER A 371 -13.61 -3.01 -14.08
C SER A 371 -12.74 -2.21 -15.06
N MET A 372 -12.49 -0.93 -14.77
CA MET A 372 -11.57 -0.09 -15.54
C MET A 372 -10.12 -0.61 -15.50
N GLN A 373 -9.66 -1.10 -14.36
CA GLN A 373 -8.33 -1.73 -14.23
C GLN A 373 -8.26 -3.03 -15.03
N MET A 374 -9.27 -3.90 -14.91
CA MET A 374 -9.34 -5.17 -15.64
C MET A 374 -9.30 -4.96 -17.16
N GLU A 375 -10.00 -3.95 -17.67
CA GLU A 375 -9.99 -3.62 -19.10
C GLU A 375 -8.58 -3.23 -19.60
N GLU A 376 -7.83 -2.44 -18.82
CA GLU A 376 -6.49 -2.01 -19.23
C GLU A 376 -5.42 -3.09 -19.01
N ILE A 377 -5.61 -4.01 -18.05
CA ILE A 377 -4.81 -5.23 -17.92
C ILE A 377 -4.91 -6.06 -19.19
N GLU A 378 -6.13 -6.34 -19.66
CA GLU A 378 -6.36 -7.15 -20.86
C GLU A 378 -5.71 -6.51 -22.10
N LYS A 379 -5.92 -5.22 -22.29
CA LYS A 379 -5.27 -4.47 -23.40
C LYS A 379 -3.76 -4.48 -23.31
N ALA A 380 -3.20 -4.33 -22.11
CA ALA A 380 -1.75 -4.38 -21.90
C ALA A 380 -1.21 -5.78 -22.19
N ASN A 381 -1.94 -6.83 -21.81
CA ASN A 381 -1.53 -8.22 -22.03
C ASN A 381 -1.52 -8.57 -23.53
N ILE A 382 -2.53 -8.17 -24.30
CA ILE A 382 -2.58 -8.36 -25.76
C ILE A 382 -1.35 -7.73 -26.45
N LYS A 383 -0.95 -6.53 -26.02
CA LYS A 383 0.25 -5.85 -26.57
C LYS A 383 1.54 -6.48 -26.06
N GLY A 384 1.58 -6.81 -24.77
CA GLY A 384 2.75 -7.36 -24.08
C GLY A 384 3.16 -8.74 -24.59
N ALA A 385 2.19 -9.57 -24.97
CA ALA A 385 2.44 -10.88 -25.55
C ALA A 385 3.35 -10.83 -26.79
N LYS A 386 3.30 -9.74 -27.57
CA LYS A 386 4.15 -9.54 -28.76
C LYS A 386 5.61 -9.24 -28.44
N VAL A 387 5.90 -8.85 -27.19
CA VAL A 387 7.22 -8.40 -26.74
C VAL A 387 7.69 -9.18 -25.49
N GLY A 388 7.11 -10.34 -25.22
CA GLY A 388 7.51 -11.22 -24.12
C GLY A 388 7.13 -10.71 -22.72
N ARG A 389 6.09 -9.87 -22.61
CA ARG A 389 5.61 -9.30 -21.35
C ARG A 389 4.25 -9.85 -20.98
N ARG A 390 4.03 -10.07 -19.67
CA ARG A 390 2.73 -10.48 -19.15
C ARG A 390 2.19 -9.59 -18.05
N PHE A 391 0.87 -9.43 -18.09
CA PHE A 391 0.11 -8.66 -17.12
C PHE A 391 -0.93 -9.57 -16.49
N GLY A 392 -0.80 -9.81 -15.18
CA GLY A 392 -1.78 -10.58 -14.40
C GLY A 392 -2.65 -9.66 -13.56
N ALA A 393 -3.90 -10.07 -13.32
CA ALA A 393 -4.77 -9.41 -12.37
C ALA A 393 -4.62 -10.06 -10.99
N LEU A 394 -4.23 -9.25 -10.01
CA LEU A 394 -4.36 -9.57 -8.60
C LEU A 394 -5.71 -9.04 -8.13
N ASP A 395 -6.78 -9.77 -8.47
CA ASP A 395 -8.15 -9.30 -8.31
C ASP A 395 -8.70 -9.56 -6.90
N ILE A 396 -8.54 -8.56 -6.04
CA ILE A 396 -8.89 -8.62 -4.61
C ILE A 396 -10.18 -7.88 -4.27
N THR A 397 -10.70 -7.03 -5.16
CA THR A 397 -11.81 -6.10 -4.84
C THR A 397 -13.03 -6.80 -4.25
N ARG A 398 -13.49 -7.91 -4.86
CA ARG A 398 -14.65 -8.67 -4.35
C ARG A 398 -14.40 -9.18 -2.93
N ALA A 399 -13.26 -9.84 -2.72
CA ALA A 399 -12.90 -10.39 -1.42
C ALA A 399 -12.84 -9.28 -0.36
N MET A 400 -12.24 -8.14 -0.69
CA MET A 400 -12.05 -7.07 0.28
C MET A 400 -13.30 -6.25 0.55
N LEU A 401 -14.27 -6.19 -0.37
CA LEU A 401 -15.60 -5.58 -0.11
C LEU A 401 -16.33 -6.27 1.06
N MET A 402 -16.00 -7.53 1.33
CA MET A 402 -16.57 -8.30 2.43
C MET A 402 -15.82 -8.10 3.75
N ARG A 403 -14.78 -7.25 3.80
CA ARG A 403 -13.89 -7.12 4.97
C ARG A 403 -13.90 -5.74 5.63
N PRO A 404 -15.05 -5.11 5.92
CA PRO A 404 -15.06 -3.83 6.64
C PRO A 404 -14.42 -3.93 8.04
N ASP A 405 -14.33 -5.15 8.58
CA ASP A 405 -13.69 -5.48 9.86
C ASP A 405 -12.16 -5.35 9.86
N GLY A 406 -11.52 -5.24 8.70
CA GLY A 406 -10.06 -5.23 8.60
C GLY A 406 -9.37 -3.88 8.80
N HIS A 407 -10.13 -2.79 8.89
CA HIS A 407 -9.57 -1.43 8.90
C HIS A 407 -9.08 -0.98 10.29
N PRO A 408 -8.08 -0.09 10.39
CA PRO A 408 -7.63 0.45 11.67
C PRO A 408 -8.68 1.25 12.43
N ASN A 409 -9.60 1.91 11.74
CA ASN A 409 -10.57 2.83 12.34
C ASN A 409 -9.86 3.91 13.18
N GLU A 410 -10.05 3.97 14.49
CA GLU A 410 -9.34 4.91 15.39
C GLU A 410 -7.94 4.42 15.80
N PHE A 411 -7.64 3.13 15.60
CA PHE A 411 -6.45 2.45 16.14
C PHE A 411 -5.20 2.59 15.23
N TRP A 412 -4.80 3.82 14.90
CA TRP A 412 -3.65 4.06 14.00
C TRP A 412 -2.74 5.21 14.42
N GLY A 413 -2.88 5.70 15.65
CA GLY A 413 -1.96 6.67 16.24
C GLY A 413 -2.11 8.10 15.73
N ASN A 414 -3.24 8.43 15.09
CA ASN A 414 -3.48 9.71 14.43
C ASN A 414 -3.80 10.89 15.37
N LYS A 415 -2.89 11.17 16.30
CA LYS A 415 -2.96 12.36 17.16
C LYS A 415 -2.84 13.67 16.35
N TRP A 416 -2.40 13.61 15.08
CA TRP A 416 -1.99 14.77 14.29
C TRP A 416 -3.03 15.23 13.24
N MET A 417 -3.82 14.33 12.63
CA MET A 417 -4.87 14.72 11.67
C MET A 417 -6.26 14.78 12.32
N LYS A 418 -6.41 15.65 13.32
CA LYS A 418 -7.71 15.97 13.97
C LYS A 418 -8.48 14.75 14.51
N GLY A 419 -7.84 13.58 14.66
CA GLY A 419 -8.49 12.35 15.11
C GLY A 419 -9.39 11.67 14.08
N TYR A 420 -9.20 11.88 12.78
CA TYR A 420 -9.95 11.14 11.75
C TYR A 420 -9.66 9.64 11.80
N ASN A 421 -10.68 8.83 11.50
CA ASN A 421 -10.56 7.38 11.38
C ASN A 421 -9.94 6.99 10.05
N ASP A 422 -9.16 5.91 10.06
CA ASP A 422 -8.63 5.28 8.87
C ASP A 422 -9.48 4.08 8.47
N CYS A 423 -10.29 4.27 7.44
CA CYS A 423 -11.10 3.22 6.81
C CYS A 423 -10.64 2.94 5.38
N VAL A 424 -9.38 3.27 5.07
CA VAL A 424 -8.75 3.08 3.75
C VAL A 424 -7.66 2.03 3.82
N HIS A 425 -6.77 2.14 4.81
CA HIS A 425 -5.70 1.17 5.03
C HIS A 425 -6.18 -0.03 5.85
N TRP A 426 -5.31 -1.01 6.01
CA TRP A 426 -5.61 -2.29 6.65
C TRP A 426 -4.68 -2.52 7.83
N CYS A 427 -5.21 -3.08 8.92
CA CYS A 427 -4.41 -3.51 10.04
C CYS A 427 -3.36 -4.56 9.63
N LEU A 428 -2.21 -4.52 10.31
CA LEU A 428 -1.16 -5.54 10.21
C LEU A 428 -0.93 -6.18 11.59
N PRO A 429 -1.09 -7.50 11.74
CA PRO A 429 -1.69 -8.43 10.76
C PRO A 429 -3.17 -8.12 10.48
N GLY A 430 -3.68 -8.63 9.35
CA GLY A 430 -5.07 -8.37 8.94
C GLY A 430 -5.43 -8.92 7.56
N PRO A 431 -6.61 -8.56 7.01
CA PRO A 431 -7.10 -9.12 5.75
C PRO A 431 -6.22 -8.84 4.53
N VAL A 432 -5.39 -7.79 4.62
CA VAL A 432 -4.34 -7.47 3.65
C VAL A 432 -3.34 -8.62 3.44
N ASP A 433 -3.15 -9.50 4.42
CA ASP A 433 -2.24 -10.65 4.30
C ASP A 433 -2.68 -11.62 3.19
N VAL A 434 -3.99 -11.75 2.95
CA VAL A 434 -4.53 -12.58 1.85
C VAL A 434 -4.15 -12.06 0.47
N TRP A 435 -3.78 -10.79 0.33
CA TRP A 435 -3.28 -10.30 -0.96
C TRP A 435 -1.99 -11.02 -1.37
N ASN A 436 -1.19 -11.48 -0.40
CA ASN A 436 0.01 -12.26 -0.66
C ASN A 436 -0.31 -13.70 -1.07
N ASP A 437 -1.38 -14.31 -0.52
CA ASP A 437 -1.88 -15.62 -0.97
C ASP A 437 -2.20 -15.56 -2.47
N PHE A 438 -3.00 -14.57 -2.88
CA PHE A 438 -3.32 -14.35 -4.29
C PHE A 438 -2.07 -14.00 -5.10
N MET A 439 -1.19 -13.13 -4.59
CA MET A 439 0.02 -12.69 -5.29
C MET A 439 0.90 -13.89 -5.62
N MET A 440 1.14 -14.79 -4.67
CA MET A 440 1.97 -15.97 -4.88
C MET A 440 1.38 -16.89 -5.95
N ALA A 441 0.06 -17.15 -5.90
CA ALA A 441 -0.62 -17.98 -6.87
C ALA A 441 -0.58 -17.37 -8.29
N VAL A 442 -0.97 -16.10 -8.42
CA VAL A 442 -1.01 -15.40 -9.71
C VAL A 442 0.40 -15.20 -10.26
N LEU A 443 1.37 -14.79 -9.45
CA LEU A 443 2.74 -14.55 -9.90
C LEU A 443 3.38 -15.82 -10.44
N ARG A 444 3.22 -16.96 -9.75
CA ARG A 444 3.72 -18.26 -10.24
C ARG A 444 3.07 -18.67 -11.55
N ARG A 445 1.74 -18.52 -11.67
CA ARG A 445 1.00 -18.79 -12.91
C ARG A 445 1.48 -17.92 -14.06
N GLU A 446 1.59 -16.61 -13.87
CA GLU A 446 2.03 -15.71 -14.94
C GLU A 446 3.50 -15.95 -15.30
N ALA A 447 4.35 -16.21 -14.30
CA ALA A 447 5.76 -16.49 -14.51
C ALA A 447 5.98 -17.78 -15.31
N SER A 448 5.17 -18.82 -15.13
CA SER A 448 5.32 -20.09 -15.89
C SER A 448 5.14 -19.93 -17.40
N PHE A 449 4.54 -18.83 -17.86
CA PHE A 449 4.38 -18.55 -19.28
C PHE A 449 5.54 -17.74 -19.90
N VAL A 450 6.47 -17.24 -19.08
CA VAL A 450 7.58 -16.36 -19.49
C VAL A 450 8.93 -16.79 -18.90
N SER A 451 8.94 -17.87 -18.11
CA SER A 451 10.11 -18.43 -17.45
C SER A 451 11.02 -19.15 -18.41
#